data_AF-A0A553GMZ9-F1
#
_entry.id   AF-A0A553GMZ9-F1
#
_cell.length_a   1.000
_cell.length_b   1.000
_cell.length_c   1.000
_cell.angle_alpha   90.00
_cell.angle_beta   90.00
_cell.angle_gamma   90.00
#
_symmetry.space_group_name_H-M   'P 1'
#
loop_
_entity.id
_entity.type
_entity.pdbx_description
1 polymer ?
#
loop_
_entity_poly.entity_id
_entity_poly.type
_entity_poly.pdbx_seq_one_letter_code
_entity_poly.pdbx_strand_id
1 'polypeptide(L)'
;MNCKCNKLFIGMLIGVLLPIIMSFALYYFLYRGELGFLPFLHQMVQIGSIGKLLSISVLPNLVVFLIAINKERLLAARGIVTSTIIYAIIVIAFRLLV
;
A
#
# COMPACT_ATOMS: atom_id res chain seq x y z
N MET A 1 -5.10 -26.71 -10.10
CA MET A 1 -3.92 -26.70 -9.21
C MET A 1 -4.26 -25.90 -7.96
N ASN A 2 -4.58 -26.56 -6.83
CA ASN A 2 -5.04 -25.91 -5.58
C ASN A 2 -3.89 -25.11 -4.92
N CYS A 3 -3.67 -23.89 -5.39
CA CYS A 3 -2.78 -22.96 -4.70
C CYS A 3 -3.40 -22.53 -3.38
N LYS A 4 -2.75 -22.90 -2.25
CA LYS A 4 -3.14 -22.53 -0.87
C LYS A 4 -3.25 -21.02 -0.60
N CYS A 5 -2.89 -20.18 -1.57
CA CYS A 5 -2.93 -18.73 -1.51
C CYS A 5 -4.33 -18.11 -1.68
N ASN A 6 -5.38 -18.88 -1.97
CA ASN A 6 -6.74 -18.36 -2.07
C ASN A 6 -7.41 -18.22 -0.68
N LYS A 7 -6.81 -17.42 0.20
CA LYS A 7 -7.39 -17.07 1.50
C LYS A 7 -7.55 -15.57 1.60
N LEU A 8 -8.67 -15.14 2.17
CA LEU A 8 -8.97 -13.72 2.40
C LEU A 8 -7.88 -13.04 3.23
N PHE A 9 -7.41 -13.70 4.30
CA PHE A 9 -6.32 -13.20 5.13
C PHE A 9 -5.01 -12.99 4.37
N ILE A 10 -4.67 -13.88 3.43
CA ILE A 10 -3.45 -13.74 2.61
C ILE A 10 -3.57 -12.50 1.71
N GLY A 11 -4.74 -12.32 1.08
CA GLY A 11 -5.02 -11.12 0.31
C GLY A 11 -4.92 -9.84 1.12
N MET A 12 -5.42 -9.86 2.36
CA MET A 12 -5.33 -8.72 3.27
C MET A 12 -3.88 -8.40 3.63
N LEU A 13 -3.11 -9.43 4.02
CA LEU A 13 -1.70 -9.27 4.38
C LEU A 13 -0.91 -8.63 3.22
N ILE A 14 -1.14 -9.09 1.99
CA ILE A 14 -0.52 -8.52 0.80
C ILE A 14 -0.95 -7.06 0.60
N GLY A 15 -2.26 -6.78 0.72
CA GLY A 15 -2.79 -5.43 0.54
C GLY A 15 -2.31 -4.41 1.57
N VAL A 16 -1.88 -4.85 2.76
CA VAL A 16 -1.28 -3.98 3.80
C VAL A 16 0.24 -3.87 3.65
N LEU A 17 0.93 -4.99 3.40
CA LEU A 17 2.40 -5.00 3.32
C LEU A 17 2.92 -4.33 2.05
N LEU A 18 2.23 -4.49 0.92
CA LEU A 18 2.69 -3.98 -0.36
C LEU A 18 2.83 -2.44 -0.36
N PRO A 19 1.86 -1.65 0.15
CA PRO A 19 2.05 -0.20 0.27
C PRO A 19 3.21 0.21 1.19
N ILE A 20 3.44 -0.52 2.29
CA ILE A 20 4.55 -0.25 3.22
C ILE A 20 5.89 -0.48 2.51
N ILE A 21 6.04 -1.63 1.85
CA ILE A 21 7.24 -1.97 1.08
C ILE A 21 7.48 -0.93 -0.02
N MET A 22 6.42 -0.51 -0.72
CA MET A 22 6.52 0.47 -1.80
C MET A 22 6.86 1.86 -1.28
N SER A 23 6.33 2.28 -0.13
CA SER A 23 6.74 3.53 0.54
C SER A 23 8.22 3.51 0.91
N PHE A 24 8.73 2.37 1.40
CA PHE A 24 10.14 2.23 1.74
C PHE A 24 11.04 2.20 0.50
N ALA A 25 10.60 1.53 -0.57
CA ALA A 25 11.29 1.54 -1.86
C ALA A 25 11.38 2.96 -2.43
N LEU A 26 10.28 3.71 -2.42
CA LEU A 26 10.28 5.11 -2.87
C LEU A 26 11.23 5.98 -2.05
N TYR A 27 11.23 5.82 -0.72
CA TYR A 27 12.21 6.48 0.15
C TYR A 27 13.65 6.17 -0.29
N TYR A 28 13.99 4.90 -0.48
CA TYR A 28 15.34 4.48 -0.87
C TYR A 28 15.75 5.02 -2.25
N PHE A 29 14.85 4.96 -3.24
CA PHE A 29 15.14 5.37 -4.62
C PHE A 29 15.17 6.89 -4.81
N LEU A 30 14.28 7.64 -4.16
CA LEU A 30 14.21 9.10 -4.33
C LEU A 30 15.18 9.87 -3.43
N TYR A 31 15.37 9.43 -2.18
CA TYR A 31 16.12 10.19 -1.17
C TYR A 31 17.52 9.65 -0.90
N ARG A 32 17.92 8.54 -1.54
CA ARG A 32 19.26 7.92 -1.44
C ARG A 32 19.77 7.69 0.00
N GLY A 33 18.87 7.68 0.99
CA GLY A 33 19.21 7.45 2.39
C GLY A 33 19.92 8.61 3.11
N GLU A 34 19.89 9.85 2.59
CA GLU A 34 20.51 10.99 3.30
C GLU A 34 19.81 11.35 4.62
N LEU A 35 18.52 11.05 4.71
CA LEU A 35 17.68 11.22 5.90
C LEU A 35 17.18 9.86 6.35
N GLY A 36 17.04 9.61 7.66
CA GLY A 36 16.35 8.40 8.13
C GLY A 36 14.88 8.35 7.67
N PHE A 37 14.27 7.16 7.65
CA PHE A 37 12.89 6.97 7.20
C PHE A 37 11.86 7.81 7.98
N LEU A 38 12.02 7.91 9.31
CA LEU A 38 11.15 8.73 10.16
C LEU A 38 11.28 10.24 9.83
N PRO A 39 12.49 10.83 9.78
CA PRO A 39 12.69 12.19 9.28
C PRO A 39 12.09 12.45 7.90
N PHE A 40 12.22 11.50 6.97
CA PHE A 40 11.63 11.58 5.63
C PHE A 40 10.10 11.68 5.69
N LEU A 41 9.43 10.83 6.48
CA LEU A 41 7.98 10.91 6.66
C LEU A 41 7.55 12.25 7.25
N HIS A 42 8.29 12.77 8.23
CA HIS A 42 8.01 14.07 8.83
C HIS A 42 8.14 15.21 7.79
N GLN A 43 9.18 15.17 6.96
CA GLN A 43 9.35 16.14 5.87
C GLN A 43 8.21 16.06 4.85
N MET A 44 7.76 14.85 4.49
CA MET A 44 6.62 14.64 3.59
C MET A 44 5.31 15.22 4.13
N VAL A 45 5.11 15.17 5.45
CA VAL A 45 3.98 15.83 6.13
C VAL A 45 4.12 17.35 6.05
N GLN A 46 5.30 17.90 6.37
CA GLN A 46 5.55 19.35 6.35
C GLN A 46 5.34 19.99 4.97
N ILE A 47 5.74 19.30 3.90
CA ILE A 47 5.52 19.79 2.52
C ILE A 47 4.14 19.42 1.95
N GLY A 48 3.25 18.84 2.76
CA GLY A 48 1.90 18.44 2.35
C GLY A 48 1.86 17.33 1.28
N SER A 49 2.96 16.60 1.09
CA SER A 49 3.08 15.55 0.05
C SER A 49 2.89 14.13 0.57
N ILE A 50 2.65 13.95 1.87
CA ILE A 50 2.38 12.64 2.47
C ILE A 50 1.21 11.92 1.80
N GLY A 51 0.14 12.63 1.45
CA GLY A 51 -1.00 12.05 0.73
C GLY A 51 -0.63 11.52 -0.65
N LYS A 52 0.31 12.19 -1.35
CA LYS A 52 0.82 11.72 -2.65
C LYS A 52 1.66 10.45 -2.47
N LEU A 53 2.54 10.41 -1.45
CA LEU A 53 3.33 9.23 -1.11
C LEU A 53 2.43 8.03 -0.83
N LEU A 54 1.42 8.19 0.04
CA LEU A 54 0.50 7.10 0.39
C LEU A 54 -0.31 6.64 -0.83
N SER A 55 -0.76 7.57 -1.68
CA SER A 55 -1.51 7.24 -2.90
C SER A 55 -0.67 6.41 -3.88
N ILE A 56 0.57 6.82 -4.15
CA ILE A 56 1.46 6.09 -5.08
C ILE A 56 1.89 4.74 -4.51
N SER A 57 2.04 4.63 -3.19
CA SER A 57 2.35 3.37 -2.51
C SER A 57 1.22 2.35 -2.63
N VAL A 58 -0.05 2.78 -2.72
CA VAL A 58 -1.20 1.87 -2.83
C VAL A 58 -1.44 1.39 -4.27
N LEU A 59 -0.99 2.11 -5.30
CA LEU A 59 -1.20 1.73 -6.71
C LEU A 59 -0.82 0.27 -7.05
N PRO A 60 0.30 -0.29 -6.54
CA PRO A 60 0.68 -1.68 -6.80
C PRO A 60 -0.34 -2.71 -6.28
N ASN A 61 -1.18 -2.37 -5.28
CA ASN A 61 -2.27 -3.25 -4.86
C ASN A 61 -3.24 -3.53 -6.02
N LEU A 62 -3.44 -2.58 -6.93
CA LEU A 62 -4.28 -2.76 -8.11
C LEU A 62 -3.68 -3.80 -9.06
N VAL A 63 -2.37 -3.76 -9.27
CA VAL A 63 -1.66 -4.74 -10.11
C VAL A 63 -1.81 -6.14 -9.51
N VAL A 64 -1.59 -6.28 -8.21
CA VAL A 64 -1.71 -7.59 -7.53
C VAL A 64 -3.15 -8.08 -7.47
N PHE A 65 -4.11 -7.16 -7.31
CA PHE A 65 -5.54 -7.46 -7.40
C PHE A 65 -5.94 -8.02 -8.76
N LEU A 66 -5.50 -7.38 -9.86
CA LEU A 66 -5.76 -7.86 -11.22
C LEU A 66 -5.13 -9.24 -11.46
N ILE A 67 -3.91 -9.47 -10.99
CA ILE A 67 -3.26 -10.80 -11.05
C ILE A 67 -4.06 -11.84 -10.25
N ALA A 68 -4.59 -11.48 -9.08
CA ALA A 68 -5.39 -12.39 -8.25
C ALA A 68 -6.70 -12.77 -8.95
N ILE A 69 -7.37 -11.84 -9.63
CA ILE A 69 -8.56 -12.12 -10.45
C ILE A 69 -8.22 -13.05 -11.61
N ASN A 70 -7.18 -12.73 -12.38
CA ASN A 70 -6.75 -13.54 -13.53
C ASN A 70 -6.36 -14.98 -13.14
N LYS A 71 -5.95 -15.21 -11.88
CA LYS A 71 -5.63 -16.55 -11.35
C LYS A 71 -6.78 -17.21 -10.60
N GLU A 72 -8.01 -16.69 -10.75
CA GLU A 72 -9.23 -17.18 -10.07
C GLU A 72 -9.13 -17.20 -8.53
N ARG A 73 -8.24 -16.39 -7.96
CA ARG A 73 -8.04 -16.28 -6.50
C ARG A 73 -8.97 -15.23 -5.89
N LEU A 74 -10.28 -15.43 -6.03
CA LEU A 74 -11.29 -14.45 -5.65
C LEU A 74 -11.28 -14.09 -4.15
N LEU A 75 -10.97 -15.04 -3.26
CA LEU A 75 -10.89 -14.74 -1.81
C LEU A 75 -9.71 -13.84 -1.50
N ALA A 76 -8.55 -14.10 -2.12
CA ALA A 76 -7.39 -13.23 -1.97
C ALA A 76 -7.65 -11.84 -2.60
N ALA A 77 -8.26 -11.79 -3.79
CA ALA A 77 -8.64 -10.54 -4.43
C ALA A 77 -9.54 -9.67 -3.54
N ARG A 78 -10.54 -10.27 -2.88
CA ARG A 78 -11.38 -9.58 -1.88
C ARG A 78 -10.56 -9.01 -0.74
N GLY A 79 -9.63 -9.79 -0.18
CA GLY A 79 -8.76 -9.32 0.90
C GLY A 79 -7.87 -8.12 0.51
N ILE A 80 -7.35 -8.11 -0.72
CA ILE A 80 -6.56 -7.00 -1.25
C ILE A 80 -7.42 -5.73 -1.36
N VAL A 81 -8.63 -5.86 -1.89
CA VAL A 81 -9.58 -4.72 -2.00
C VAL A 81 -9.97 -4.20 -0.63
N THR A 82 -10.31 -5.07 0.32
CA THR A 82 -10.65 -4.64 1.68
C THR A 82 -9.51 -3.84 2.32
N SER A 83 -8.26 -4.27 2.14
CA SER A 83 -7.10 -3.55 2.66
C SER A 83 -6.89 -2.22 1.95
N THR A 84 -7.13 -2.17 0.64
CA THR A 84 -7.06 -0.94 -0.16
C THR A 84 -8.12 0.09 0.30
N ILE A 85 -9.33 -0.36 0.60
CA ILE A 85 -10.40 0.49 1.13
C ILE A 85 -10.01 1.03 2.51
N ILE A 86 -9.49 0.19 3.41
CA ILE A 86 -8.98 0.62 4.71
C ILE A 86 -7.89 1.69 4.53
N TYR A 87 -6.95 1.48 3.61
CA TYR A 87 -5.90 2.44 3.30
C TYR A 87 -6.48 3.77 2.80
N ALA A 88 -7.48 3.73 1.92
CA ALA A 88 -8.14 4.93 1.42
C ALA A 88 -8.81 5.72 2.56
N ILE A 89 -9.47 5.04 3.50
CA ILE A 89 -10.06 5.66 4.70
C ILE A 89 -8.95 6.32 5.55
N ILE A 90 -7.83 5.64 5.77
CA ILE A 90 -6.69 6.18 6.52
C ILE A 90 -6.14 7.44 5.83
N VAL A 91 -5.92 7.40 4.52
CA VAL A 91 -5.41 8.55 3.74
C VAL A 91 -6.35 9.74 3.82
N ILE A 92 -7.66 9.51 3.71
CA ILE A 92 -8.67 10.56 3.84
C ILE A 92 -8.66 11.14 5.25
N ALA A 93 -8.65 10.30 6.29
CA ALA A 93 -8.61 10.75 7.68
C ALA A 93 -7.35 11.59 7.97
N PHE A 94 -6.18 11.15 7.51
CA PHE A 94 -4.94 11.91 7.63
C PHE A 94 -5.01 13.26 6.89
N ARG A 95 -5.59 13.27 5.69
CA ARG A 95 -5.73 14.51 4.90
C ARG A 95 -6.74 15.50 5.48
N LEU A 96 -7.70 15.03 6.28
CA LEU A 96 -8.65 15.91 6.98
C LEU A 96 -8.08 16.45 8.30
N LEU A 97 -7.15 15.72 8.92
CA LEU A 97 -6.51 16.11 10.18
C LEU A 97 -5.33 17.07 10.01
N VAL A 98 -4.66 17.04 8.86
CA VAL A 98 -3.49 17.87 8.49
C VAL A 98 -3.91 18.98 7.55
#